data_AF-A0A3B0UNB3-F1
#
_entry.id   AF-A0A3B0UNB3-F1
#
_cell.length_a   1.000
_cell.length_b   1.000
_cell.length_c   1.000
_cell.angle_alpha   90.00
_cell.angle_beta   90.00
_cell.angle_gamma   90.00
#
_symmetry.space_group_name_H-M   'P 1'
#
loop_
_entity.id
_entity.type
_entity.pdbx_description
1 polymer ?
#
loop_
_entity_poly.entity_id
_entity_poly.type
_entity_poly.pdbx_seq_one_letter_code
_entity_poly.pdbx_strand_id
1 'polypeptide(L)'
;LISWADLLDRINVYPVADGDTGTNLRISLAHFRERSIDKEQLIHRLACSATGNSGNIAASFLIKFIEADSFAELTATAAAGRESAWQSVTRPQPGTMLTVFDALRDALAHEGITGESAAPLVRVRLQGAVISTSRQLPDLERAGVVDSGALAMFIFFDGFFRKLARKRHIFCPVTNLFAGRLTVADSFKSPLSGNFCVDALISPRSETKDRRQEAGGLGDIRGRLAELGDSVVVVPDKSCLKIHIHTPNPKVLRQNLTLFASIVKWRHSDIDAAGLGNPARGESRQTIHIVTDAAGSVSRQAAEKYGITLLDSYIVTKDESSPESLVGHGPIYERLRNGERVTTAQASTFERHQHYQSLVQQFGTVLYLCVGAVYTNNYAVVSTWKKEFDPDDRFKVLDSGTASGRLALIAISTARYARTADSPAAVLEFARQAVDRTKEYIFLDKLKYLAAGGRLSRSSGFMGDLLRMKPVITPTSSGAEKVAVVKNRAAQLRFALERLEQELPPASQSLIMLQYSDNKEWVNGAIREEITARYPRAEIMVCPL
;
A
#
# COMPACT_ATOMS: atom_id res chain seq x y z
N LEU A 1 -0.60 -11.66 4.62
CA LEU A 1 -1.47 -10.46 4.53
C LEU A 1 -0.95 -9.48 3.49
N ILE A 2 0.27 -8.95 3.62
CA ILE A 2 0.85 -7.95 2.69
C ILE A 2 0.74 -8.35 1.21
N SER A 3 1.08 -9.60 0.87
CA SER A 3 1.00 -10.13 -0.50
C SER A 3 -0.41 -10.27 -1.08
N TRP A 4 -1.44 -10.06 -0.25
CA TRP A 4 -2.84 -10.12 -0.62
C TRP A 4 -3.54 -8.76 -0.45
N ALA A 5 -2.83 -7.70 -0.02
CA ALA A 5 -3.41 -6.39 0.27
C ALA A 5 -4.19 -5.83 -0.93
N ASP A 6 -3.59 -5.82 -2.12
CA ASP A 6 -4.27 -5.33 -3.32
C ASP A 6 -5.50 -6.19 -3.70
N LEU A 7 -5.53 -7.50 -3.37
CA LEU A 7 -6.74 -8.31 -3.55
C LEU A 7 -7.83 -7.89 -2.57
N LEU A 8 -7.47 -7.68 -1.30
CA LEU A 8 -8.39 -7.24 -0.25
C LEU A 8 -9.00 -5.88 -0.59
N ASP A 9 -8.19 -4.97 -1.12
CA ASP A 9 -8.62 -3.67 -1.65
C ASP A 9 -9.60 -3.85 -2.82
N ARG A 10 -9.33 -4.76 -3.77
CA ARG A 10 -10.24 -5.01 -4.91
C ARG A 10 -11.60 -5.58 -4.50
N ILE A 11 -11.68 -6.41 -3.47
CA ILE A 11 -12.96 -7.01 -3.00
C ILE A 11 -13.62 -6.19 -1.89
N ASN A 12 -13.05 -5.05 -1.50
CA ASN A 12 -13.63 -4.18 -0.50
C ASN A 12 -14.91 -3.52 -1.04
N VAL A 13 -16.07 -3.95 -0.55
CA VAL A 13 -17.38 -3.41 -0.95
C VAL A 13 -18.25 -3.01 0.24
N TYR A 14 -17.79 -3.23 1.48
CA TYR A 14 -18.56 -2.96 2.71
C TYR A 14 -17.64 -2.43 3.84
N PRO A 15 -18.10 -1.47 4.68
CA PRO A 15 -19.37 -0.74 4.58
C PRO A 15 -19.38 0.26 3.41
N VAL A 16 -18.20 0.58 2.89
CA VAL A 16 -18.01 1.44 1.74
C VAL A 16 -16.97 0.80 0.82
N ALA A 17 -17.22 0.83 -0.50
CA ALA A 17 -16.30 0.28 -1.50
C ALA A 17 -15.15 1.25 -1.82
N ASP A 18 -14.45 1.72 -0.79
CA ASP A 18 -13.35 2.69 -0.88
C ASP A 18 -12.00 2.07 -1.27
N GLY A 19 -11.94 0.75 -1.36
CA GLY A 19 -10.78 0.03 -1.87
C GLY A 19 -9.55 0.12 -0.98
N ASP A 20 -9.71 0.33 0.34
CA ASP A 20 -8.57 0.61 1.22
C ASP A 20 -8.28 -0.44 2.31
N THR A 21 -9.09 -1.50 2.44
CA THR A 21 -9.01 -2.45 3.55
C THR A 21 -7.63 -3.11 3.69
N GLY A 22 -7.09 -3.64 2.59
CA GLY A 22 -5.75 -4.23 2.55
C GLY A 22 -4.65 -3.20 2.79
N THR A 23 -4.79 -2.00 2.23
CA THR A 23 -3.85 -0.89 2.47
C THR A 23 -3.81 -0.45 3.94
N ASN A 24 -4.98 -0.24 4.54
CA ASN A 24 -5.16 0.12 5.94
C ASN A 24 -4.59 -0.94 6.88
N LEU A 25 -4.86 -2.23 6.64
CA LEU A 25 -4.30 -3.31 7.44
C LEU A 25 -2.79 -3.46 7.26
N ARG A 26 -2.26 -3.25 6.06
CA ARG A 26 -0.80 -3.28 5.82
C ARG A 26 -0.09 -2.19 6.62
N ILE A 27 -0.65 -0.97 6.68
CA ILE A 27 -0.10 0.13 7.47
C ILE A 27 -0.23 -0.18 8.96
N SER A 28 -1.43 -0.53 9.39
CA SER A 28 -1.77 -0.72 10.80
C SER A 28 -0.95 -1.83 11.45
N LEU A 29 -0.70 -2.92 10.72
CA LEU A 29 -0.04 -4.11 11.24
C LEU A 29 1.46 -4.18 10.90
N ALA A 30 2.05 -3.12 10.35
CA ALA A 30 3.43 -3.10 9.90
C ALA A 30 4.44 -3.46 11.01
N HIS A 31 4.16 -3.06 12.25
CA HIS A 31 5.05 -3.21 13.41
C HIS A 31 5.26 -4.67 13.85
N PHE A 32 4.42 -5.62 13.42
CA PHE A 32 4.65 -7.05 13.65
C PHE A 32 5.92 -7.60 12.96
N ARG A 33 6.53 -6.81 12.07
CA ARG A 33 7.78 -7.17 11.37
C ARG A 33 9.03 -6.78 12.14
N GLU A 34 8.91 -5.93 13.15
CA GLU A 34 10.03 -5.45 13.95
C GLU A 34 10.48 -6.56 14.92
N ARG A 35 11.73 -7.01 14.80
CA ARG A 35 12.23 -8.18 15.56
C ARG A 35 12.59 -7.89 17.02
N SER A 36 12.75 -6.63 17.38
CA SER A 36 13.31 -6.18 18.67
C SER A 36 12.41 -5.16 19.37
N ILE A 37 11.12 -5.19 19.08
CA ILE A 37 10.12 -4.37 19.75
C ILE A 37 9.60 -5.11 20.98
N ASP A 38 9.59 -4.45 22.14
CA ASP A 38 8.95 -5.02 23.33
C ASP A 38 7.42 -4.97 23.20
N LYS A 39 6.72 -5.75 24.04
CA LYS A 39 5.25 -5.90 23.96
C LYS A 39 4.51 -4.57 24.17
N GLU A 40 4.96 -3.74 25.11
CA GLU A 40 4.32 -2.45 25.44
C GLU A 40 4.50 -1.44 24.30
N GLN A 41 5.70 -1.38 23.73
CA GLN A 41 6.00 -0.56 22.57
C GLN A 41 5.22 -1.03 21.34
N LEU A 42 5.06 -2.35 21.13
CA LEU A 42 4.26 -2.89 20.04
C LEU A 42 2.78 -2.50 20.19
N ILE A 43 2.21 -2.65 21.38
CA ILE A 43 0.83 -2.22 21.68
C ILE A 43 0.67 -0.72 21.37
N HIS A 44 1.58 0.11 21.86
CA HIS A 44 1.52 1.54 21.64
C HIS A 44 1.62 1.89 20.15
N ARG A 45 2.54 1.26 19.41
CA ARG A 45 2.71 1.50 17.97
C ARG A 45 1.51 1.04 17.17
N LEU A 46 0.94 -0.13 17.46
CA LEU A 46 -0.29 -0.63 16.81
C LEU A 46 -1.46 0.35 16.99
N ALA A 47 -1.63 0.88 18.21
CA ALA A 47 -2.65 1.90 18.48
C ALA A 47 -2.41 3.18 17.66
N CYS A 48 -1.16 3.65 17.61
CA CYS A 48 -0.80 4.87 16.89
C CYS A 48 -0.86 4.72 15.36
N SER A 49 -0.45 3.58 14.81
CA SER A 49 -0.37 3.32 13.35
C SER A 49 -1.70 2.94 12.73
N ALA A 50 -2.66 2.46 13.52
CA ALA A 50 -3.97 2.05 13.01
C ALA A 50 -4.62 3.14 12.14
N THR A 51 -5.21 2.78 11.01
CA THR A 51 -5.84 3.76 10.11
C THR A 51 -6.98 3.06 9.39
N GLY A 52 -8.02 3.80 9.03
CA GLY A 52 -9.20 3.17 8.45
C GLY A 52 -10.07 2.44 9.47
N ASN A 53 -11.27 2.06 9.04
CA ASN A 53 -12.12 1.15 9.80
C ASN A 53 -11.40 -0.17 10.09
N SER A 54 -10.88 -0.80 9.03
CA SER A 54 -10.28 -2.13 9.11
C SER A 54 -9.04 -2.16 10.01
N GLY A 55 -8.16 -1.16 9.90
CA GLY A 55 -6.96 -1.05 10.72
C GLY A 55 -7.26 -0.82 12.20
N ASN A 56 -8.20 0.08 12.52
CA ASN A 56 -8.57 0.38 13.91
C ASN A 56 -9.31 -0.80 14.58
N ILE A 57 -10.20 -1.50 13.85
CA ILE A 57 -10.89 -2.69 14.38
C ILE A 57 -9.89 -3.83 14.63
N ALA A 58 -9.02 -4.12 13.67
CA ALA A 58 -8.00 -5.16 13.81
C ALA A 58 -7.01 -4.85 14.93
N ALA A 59 -6.55 -3.60 15.05
CA ALA A 59 -5.67 -3.18 16.14
C ALA A 59 -6.36 -3.33 17.52
N SER A 60 -7.64 -2.97 17.63
CA SER A 60 -8.42 -3.14 18.86
C SER A 60 -8.45 -4.60 19.32
N PHE A 61 -8.65 -5.54 18.39
CA PHE A 61 -8.55 -6.97 18.71
C PHE A 61 -7.12 -7.37 19.10
N LEU A 62 -6.15 -7.04 18.24
CA LEU A 62 -4.80 -7.57 18.35
C LEU A 62 -4.05 -7.06 19.58
N ILE A 63 -4.29 -5.81 19.99
CA ILE A 63 -3.69 -5.23 21.21
C ILE A 63 -4.00 -6.11 22.43
N LYS A 64 -5.24 -6.62 22.54
CA LYS A 64 -5.62 -7.56 23.61
C LYS A 64 -5.11 -8.96 23.35
N PHE A 65 -5.20 -9.44 22.13
CA PHE A 65 -4.77 -10.79 21.78
C PHE A 65 -3.29 -11.05 22.11
N ILE A 66 -2.40 -10.07 21.85
CA ILE A 66 -0.95 -10.18 22.09
C ILE A 66 -0.53 -10.01 23.56
N GLU A 67 -1.49 -9.72 24.46
CA GLU A 67 -1.21 -9.73 25.90
C GLU A 67 -0.86 -11.15 26.38
N ALA A 68 -1.31 -12.20 25.68
CA ALA A 68 -1.04 -13.59 26.03
C ALA A 68 0.46 -13.93 26.00
N ASP A 69 0.96 -14.51 27.09
CA ASP A 69 2.33 -15.01 27.24
C ASP A 69 2.45 -16.51 26.99
N SER A 70 1.31 -17.21 26.95
CA SER A 70 1.24 -18.65 26.73
C SER A 70 0.07 -19.04 25.83
N PHE A 71 0.11 -20.25 25.28
CA PHE A 71 -0.99 -20.78 24.48
C PHE A 71 -2.30 -20.87 25.29
N ALA A 72 -2.20 -21.20 26.58
CA ALA A 72 -3.36 -21.35 27.47
C ALA A 72 -4.13 -20.04 27.69
N GLU A 73 -3.44 -18.90 27.59
CA GLU A 73 -4.05 -17.58 27.74
C GLU A 73 -4.77 -17.09 26.47
N LEU A 74 -4.51 -17.70 25.30
CA LEU A 74 -5.06 -17.24 24.03
C LEU A 74 -6.59 -17.23 24.01
N THR A 75 -7.25 -18.15 24.70
CA THR A 75 -8.72 -18.17 24.77
C THR A 75 -9.26 -16.93 25.49
N ALA A 76 -8.65 -16.57 26.63
CA ALA A 76 -9.05 -15.40 27.41
C ALA A 76 -8.71 -14.09 26.68
N THR A 77 -7.52 -13.98 26.07
CA THR A 77 -7.12 -12.77 25.35
C THR A 77 -7.84 -12.60 24.02
N ALA A 78 -8.20 -13.70 23.33
CA ALA A 78 -9.08 -13.65 22.16
C ALA A 78 -10.50 -13.21 22.53
N ALA A 79 -11.03 -13.65 23.68
CA ALA A 79 -12.32 -13.15 24.18
C ALA A 79 -12.27 -11.65 24.49
N ALA A 80 -11.23 -11.18 25.18
CA ALA A 80 -11.03 -9.76 25.47
C ALA A 80 -10.84 -8.93 24.18
N GLY A 81 -10.07 -9.45 23.22
CA GLY A 81 -9.87 -8.81 21.92
C GLY A 81 -11.14 -8.74 21.09
N ARG A 82 -11.95 -9.81 21.07
CA ARG A 82 -13.28 -9.84 20.46
C ARG A 82 -14.12 -8.71 21.04
N GLU A 83 -14.30 -8.66 22.36
CA GLU A 83 -15.09 -7.61 23.02
C GLU A 83 -14.58 -6.21 22.69
N SER A 84 -13.26 -5.99 22.74
CA SER A 84 -12.66 -4.69 22.40
C SER A 84 -12.93 -4.28 20.95
N ALA A 85 -12.92 -5.22 20.00
CA ALA A 85 -13.19 -4.93 18.59
C ALA A 85 -14.67 -4.66 18.32
N TRP A 86 -15.56 -5.41 18.96
CA TRP A 86 -17.01 -5.15 18.87
C TRP A 86 -17.37 -3.79 19.47
N GLN A 87 -16.77 -3.45 20.60
CA GLN A 87 -17.01 -2.17 21.26
C GLN A 87 -16.35 -0.98 20.56
N SER A 88 -15.33 -1.18 19.71
CA SER A 88 -14.71 -0.05 19.00
C SER A 88 -15.59 0.45 17.85
N VAL A 89 -16.51 -0.37 17.35
CA VAL A 89 -17.45 0.00 16.30
C VAL A 89 -18.77 0.49 16.90
N THR A 90 -19.23 1.66 16.50
CA THR A 90 -20.46 2.24 17.03
C THR A 90 -21.72 1.48 16.60
N ARG A 91 -21.72 0.90 15.40
CA ARG A 91 -22.80 0.04 14.87
C ARG A 91 -22.19 -1.28 14.36
N PRO A 92 -21.83 -2.22 15.26
CA PRO A 92 -21.17 -3.45 14.87
C PRO A 92 -22.12 -4.34 14.06
N GLN A 93 -21.59 -5.01 13.04
CA GLN A 93 -22.37 -5.87 12.14
C GLN A 93 -21.72 -7.26 12.03
N PRO A 94 -22.47 -8.34 12.26
CA PRO A 94 -22.11 -9.67 11.76
C PRO A 94 -21.88 -9.64 10.25
N GLY A 95 -21.10 -10.57 9.71
CA GLY A 95 -20.70 -10.56 8.30
C GLY A 95 -19.48 -9.71 7.99
N THR A 96 -18.82 -9.16 9.00
CA THR A 96 -17.54 -8.43 8.88
C THR A 96 -16.40 -9.20 9.54
N MET A 97 -15.20 -8.60 9.64
CA MET A 97 -14.08 -9.16 10.42
C MET A 97 -14.43 -9.51 11.87
N LEU A 98 -15.46 -8.88 12.46
CA LEU A 98 -15.96 -9.23 13.78
C LEU A 98 -16.42 -10.70 13.86
N THR A 99 -16.99 -11.24 12.78
CA THR A 99 -17.42 -12.65 12.69
C THR A 99 -16.23 -13.62 12.73
N VAL A 100 -15.06 -13.19 12.25
CA VAL A 100 -13.82 -13.98 12.35
C VAL A 100 -13.27 -13.98 13.78
N PHE A 101 -13.38 -12.86 14.51
CA PHE A 101 -13.00 -12.81 15.93
C PHE A 101 -13.89 -13.70 16.80
N ASP A 102 -15.19 -13.73 16.51
CA ASP A 102 -16.15 -14.61 17.16
C ASP A 102 -15.77 -16.08 16.96
N ALA A 103 -15.52 -16.47 15.71
CA ALA A 103 -15.12 -17.82 15.36
C ALA A 103 -13.74 -18.20 15.91
N LEU A 104 -12.81 -17.24 16.04
CA LEU A 104 -11.50 -17.49 16.64
C LEU A 104 -11.62 -17.81 18.13
N ARG A 105 -12.39 -17.00 18.87
CA ARG A 105 -12.67 -17.25 20.28
C ARG A 105 -13.30 -18.64 20.47
N ASP A 106 -14.29 -19.00 19.67
CA ASP A 106 -14.92 -20.34 19.75
C ASP A 106 -13.96 -21.47 19.44
N ALA A 107 -13.11 -21.29 18.42
CA ALA A 107 -12.12 -22.29 18.07
C ALA A 107 -11.14 -22.53 19.23
N LEU A 108 -10.67 -21.46 19.89
CA LEU A 108 -9.76 -21.53 21.03
C LEU A 108 -10.42 -22.02 22.32
N ALA A 109 -11.74 -21.88 22.45
CA ALA A 109 -12.49 -22.43 23.58
C ALA A 109 -12.78 -23.95 23.44
N HIS A 110 -12.40 -24.57 22.32
CA HIS A 110 -12.66 -25.99 22.12
C HIS A 110 -11.82 -26.86 23.07
N GLU A 111 -12.48 -27.80 23.75
CA GLU A 111 -11.83 -28.71 24.69
C GLU A 111 -10.70 -29.50 24.02
N GLY A 112 -9.56 -29.59 24.72
CA GLY A 112 -8.38 -30.35 24.24
C GLY A 112 -7.57 -29.68 23.13
N ILE A 113 -7.86 -28.42 22.78
CA ILE A 113 -7.02 -27.67 21.83
C ILE A 113 -5.63 -27.43 22.44
N THR A 114 -4.59 -27.66 21.63
CA THR A 114 -3.19 -27.41 21.98
C THR A 114 -2.53 -26.56 20.90
N GLY A 115 -1.33 -26.03 21.17
CA GLY A 115 -0.57 -25.26 20.18
C GLY A 115 -0.37 -25.99 18.85
N GLU A 116 -0.28 -27.32 18.87
CA GLU A 116 -0.07 -28.15 17.67
C GLU A 116 -1.36 -28.45 16.91
N SER A 117 -2.47 -28.66 17.64
CA SER A 117 -3.78 -28.97 17.07
C SER A 117 -4.59 -27.72 16.70
N ALA A 118 -4.19 -26.54 17.18
CA ALA A 118 -4.88 -25.28 16.92
C ALA A 118 -4.92 -24.90 15.44
N ALA A 119 -3.79 -25.04 14.73
CA ALA A 119 -3.68 -24.60 13.34
C ALA A 119 -4.77 -25.18 12.40
N PRO A 120 -4.99 -26.51 12.32
CA PRO A 120 -6.04 -27.06 11.46
C PRO A 120 -7.46 -26.67 11.90
N LEU A 121 -7.75 -26.67 13.20
CA LEU A 121 -9.08 -26.35 13.73
C LEU A 121 -9.43 -24.88 13.49
N VAL A 122 -8.54 -23.96 13.89
CA VAL A 122 -8.71 -22.52 13.68
C VAL A 122 -8.89 -22.23 12.19
N ARG A 123 -8.06 -22.82 11.32
CA ARG A 123 -8.19 -22.63 9.88
C ARG A 123 -9.58 -23.00 9.36
N VAL A 124 -10.10 -24.18 9.71
CA VAL A 124 -11.43 -24.63 9.26
C VAL A 124 -12.53 -23.71 9.79
N ARG A 125 -12.49 -23.34 11.08
CA ARG A 125 -13.48 -22.47 11.71
C ARG A 125 -13.48 -21.07 11.10
N LEU A 126 -12.31 -20.48 10.92
CA LEU A 126 -12.19 -19.14 10.34
C LEU A 126 -12.52 -19.12 8.85
N GLN A 127 -12.14 -20.17 8.09
CA GLN A 127 -12.55 -20.27 6.68
C GLN A 127 -14.07 -20.30 6.56
N GLY A 128 -14.76 -21.08 7.40
CA GLY A 128 -16.22 -21.12 7.45
C GLY A 128 -16.82 -19.74 7.77
N ALA A 129 -16.27 -19.04 8.76
CA ALA A 129 -16.70 -17.69 9.14
C ALA A 129 -16.55 -16.67 8.00
N VAL A 130 -15.42 -16.69 7.29
CA VAL A 130 -15.20 -15.83 6.12
C VAL A 130 -16.19 -16.18 5.00
N ILE A 131 -16.41 -17.46 4.70
CA ILE A 131 -17.38 -17.86 3.67
C ILE A 131 -18.80 -17.39 4.03
N SER A 132 -19.21 -17.47 5.30
CA SER A 132 -20.55 -17.03 5.71
C SER A 132 -20.79 -15.53 5.54
N THR A 133 -19.74 -14.69 5.56
CA THR A 133 -19.89 -13.23 5.36
C THR A 133 -20.61 -12.88 4.07
N SER A 134 -20.34 -13.63 2.99
CA SER A 134 -20.96 -13.45 1.66
C SER A 134 -22.49 -13.60 1.64
N ARG A 135 -23.11 -14.10 2.72
CA ARG A 135 -24.56 -14.28 2.87
C ARG A 135 -25.16 -13.49 4.03
N GLN A 136 -24.33 -12.81 4.81
CA GLN A 136 -24.76 -12.09 6.01
C GLN A 136 -25.01 -10.61 5.74
N LEU A 137 -24.31 -10.03 4.75
CA LEU A 137 -24.47 -8.63 4.34
C LEU A 137 -24.99 -8.54 2.90
N PRO A 138 -26.06 -7.77 2.64
CA PRO A 138 -26.65 -7.65 1.30
C PRO A 138 -25.67 -7.16 0.23
N ASP A 139 -24.73 -6.28 0.59
CA ASP A 139 -23.74 -5.74 -0.36
C ASP A 139 -22.74 -6.81 -0.80
N LEU A 140 -22.28 -7.64 0.15
CA LEU A 140 -21.39 -8.77 -0.13
C LEU A 140 -22.08 -9.82 -1.00
N GLU A 141 -23.34 -10.13 -0.70
CA GLU A 141 -24.14 -11.08 -1.48
C GLU A 141 -24.34 -10.61 -2.92
N ARG A 142 -24.74 -9.35 -3.11
CA ARG A 142 -24.92 -8.75 -4.46
C ARG A 142 -23.60 -8.64 -5.23
N ALA A 143 -22.50 -8.38 -4.52
CA ALA A 143 -21.17 -8.32 -5.13
C ALA A 143 -20.58 -9.71 -5.40
N GLY A 144 -21.12 -10.77 -4.79
CA GLY A 144 -20.63 -12.14 -4.91
C GLY A 144 -19.29 -12.38 -4.22
N VAL A 145 -18.91 -11.57 -3.22
CA VAL A 145 -17.61 -11.64 -2.54
C VAL A 145 -17.74 -11.91 -1.04
N VAL A 146 -16.65 -12.37 -0.43
CA VAL A 146 -16.51 -12.38 1.04
C VAL A 146 -16.07 -11.00 1.55
N ASP A 147 -16.30 -10.74 2.84
CA ASP A 147 -15.79 -9.53 3.50
C ASP A 147 -14.25 -9.46 3.42
N SER A 148 -13.74 -8.33 2.93
CA SER A 148 -12.31 -8.06 2.79
C SER A 148 -11.60 -8.09 4.15
N GLY A 149 -12.21 -7.50 5.18
CA GLY A 149 -11.68 -7.47 6.54
C GLY A 149 -11.57 -8.87 7.16
N ALA A 150 -12.63 -9.66 7.04
CA ALA A 150 -12.70 -11.04 7.51
C ALA A 150 -11.65 -11.91 6.82
N LEU A 151 -11.55 -11.82 5.49
CA LEU A 151 -10.53 -12.55 4.73
C LEU A 151 -9.12 -12.17 5.16
N ALA A 152 -8.86 -10.87 5.38
CA ALA A 152 -7.57 -10.40 5.85
C ALA A 152 -7.19 -11.00 7.21
N MET A 153 -8.16 -11.07 8.13
CA MET A 153 -7.93 -11.64 9.46
C MET A 153 -7.80 -13.15 9.44
N PHE A 154 -8.50 -13.85 8.56
CA PHE A 154 -8.22 -15.25 8.27
C PHE A 154 -6.76 -15.45 7.81
N ILE A 155 -6.28 -14.67 6.84
CA ILE A 155 -4.91 -14.77 6.32
C ILE A 155 -3.88 -14.52 7.44
N PHE A 156 -4.15 -13.55 8.32
CA PHE A 156 -3.27 -13.24 9.45
C PHE A 156 -3.22 -14.42 10.45
N PHE A 157 -4.38 -14.90 10.92
CA PHE A 157 -4.43 -15.97 11.93
C PHE A 157 -4.00 -17.33 11.39
N ASP A 158 -4.31 -17.67 10.15
CA ASP A 158 -3.79 -18.89 9.51
C ASP A 158 -2.25 -18.87 9.48
N GLY A 159 -1.63 -17.73 9.15
CA GLY A 159 -0.19 -17.55 9.25
C GLY A 159 0.34 -17.68 10.69
N PHE A 160 -0.31 -17.02 11.64
CA PHE A 160 0.05 -17.05 13.07
C PHE A 160 0.03 -18.47 13.64
N PHE A 161 -1.09 -19.19 13.51
CA PHE A 161 -1.22 -20.54 14.10
C PHE A 161 -0.37 -21.58 13.38
N ARG A 162 -0.12 -21.44 12.07
CA ARG A 162 0.86 -22.31 11.38
C ARG A 162 2.26 -22.13 11.94
N LYS A 163 2.68 -20.88 12.19
CA LYS A 163 3.98 -20.57 12.79
C LYS A 163 4.06 -21.12 14.21
N LEU A 164 3.00 -20.95 14.99
CA LEU A 164 2.88 -21.44 16.37
C LEU A 164 2.98 -22.97 16.43
N ALA A 165 2.26 -23.69 15.57
CA ALA A 165 2.29 -25.14 15.47
C ALA A 165 3.58 -25.71 14.84
N ARG A 166 4.55 -24.86 14.48
CA ARG A 166 5.81 -25.22 13.78
C ARG A 166 5.60 -26.06 12.51
N LYS A 167 4.41 -26.05 11.92
CA LYS A 167 4.09 -26.83 10.73
C LYS A 167 4.76 -26.19 9.51
N ARG A 168 5.52 -27.00 8.77
CA ARG A 168 6.12 -26.58 7.50
C ARG A 168 5.05 -26.57 6.39
N HIS A 169 4.91 -25.42 5.74
CA HIS A 169 4.47 -25.19 4.35
C HIS A 169 3.46 -26.14 3.68
N ILE A 170 2.37 -26.56 4.32
CA ILE A 170 1.17 -26.93 3.55
C ILE A 170 0.46 -25.63 3.18
N PHE A 171 0.94 -25.00 2.12
CA PHE A 171 0.35 -23.77 1.59
C PHE A 171 -0.91 -24.12 0.79
N CYS A 172 -2.08 -23.86 1.36
CA CYS A 172 -3.32 -23.84 0.60
C CYS A 172 -3.53 -22.42 0.06
N PRO A 173 -3.59 -22.21 -1.27
CA PRO A 173 -3.80 -20.90 -1.88
C PRO A 173 -5.09 -20.24 -1.38
N VAL A 174 -5.04 -18.94 -1.06
CA VAL A 174 -6.24 -18.16 -0.71
C VAL A 174 -7.27 -18.22 -1.84
N THR A 175 -6.80 -18.17 -3.09
CA THR A 175 -7.63 -18.30 -4.29
C THR A 175 -8.39 -19.62 -4.37
N ASN A 176 -7.80 -20.72 -3.87
CA ASN A 176 -8.46 -22.02 -3.83
C ASN A 176 -9.45 -22.10 -2.66
N LEU A 177 -9.07 -21.60 -1.48
CA LEU A 177 -9.90 -21.66 -0.28
C LEU A 177 -11.21 -20.87 -0.39
N PHE A 178 -11.20 -19.80 -1.19
CA PHE A 178 -12.35 -18.90 -1.38
C PHE A 178 -12.72 -18.76 -2.86
N ALA A 179 -12.51 -19.83 -3.65
CA ALA A 179 -12.81 -19.84 -5.08
C ALA A 179 -14.24 -19.34 -5.36
N GLY A 180 -14.36 -18.50 -6.40
CA GLY A 180 -15.62 -17.89 -6.82
C GLY A 180 -16.15 -16.76 -5.91
N ARG A 181 -15.37 -16.30 -4.92
CA ARG A 181 -15.78 -15.22 -3.98
C ARG A 181 -14.75 -14.10 -3.82
N LEU A 182 -13.80 -14.02 -4.74
CA LEU A 182 -12.67 -13.08 -4.70
C LEU A 182 -12.67 -12.10 -5.87
N THR A 183 -13.76 -12.06 -6.62
CA THR A 183 -13.97 -11.17 -7.76
C THR A 183 -15.34 -10.54 -7.60
N VAL A 184 -15.38 -9.20 -7.62
CA VAL A 184 -16.64 -8.46 -7.58
C VAL A 184 -17.39 -8.68 -8.88
N ALA A 185 -18.67 -9.05 -8.79
CA ALA A 185 -19.52 -9.27 -9.95
C ALA A 185 -19.63 -8.00 -10.83
N ASP A 186 -19.55 -8.14 -12.15
CA ASP A 186 -19.66 -7.03 -13.10
C ASP A 186 -20.98 -6.24 -12.99
N SER A 187 -22.04 -6.91 -12.53
CA SER A 187 -23.36 -6.32 -12.28
C SER A 187 -23.40 -5.44 -11.03
N PHE A 188 -22.43 -5.57 -10.12
CA PHE A 188 -22.40 -4.80 -8.89
C PHE A 188 -21.97 -3.36 -9.17
N LYS A 189 -22.85 -2.43 -8.83
CA LYS A 189 -22.54 -0.99 -8.84
C LYS A 189 -22.51 -0.51 -7.40
N SER A 190 -21.34 -0.07 -6.94
CA SER A 190 -21.26 0.59 -5.65
C SER A 190 -22.03 1.90 -5.71
N PRO A 191 -22.93 2.19 -4.75
CA PRO A 191 -23.45 3.54 -4.60
C PRO A 191 -22.28 4.49 -4.30
N LEU A 192 -22.30 5.69 -4.87
CA LEU A 192 -21.39 6.76 -4.46
C LEU A 192 -21.71 7.10 -3.01
N SER A 193 -20.68 7.21 -2.19
CA SER A 193 -20.87 7.51 -0.77
C SER A 193 -21.21 8.99 -0.55
N GLY A 194 -20.65 9.88 -1.39
CA GLY A 194 -20.65 11.32 -1.14
C GLY A 194 -19.90 11.71 0.14
N ASN A 195 -19.16 10.77 0.74
CA ASN A 195 -18.55 10.90 2.05
C ASN A 195 -17.03 11.04 1.94
N PHE A 196 -16.46 11.61 2.99
CA PHE A 196 -15.03 11.72 3.22
C PHE A 196 -14.65 10.83 4.39
N CYS A 197 -13.53 10.14 4.24
CA CYS A 197 -12.89 9.38 5.29
C CYS A 197 -12.07 10.35 6.16
N VAL A 198 -12.28 10.34 7.47
CA VAL A 198 -11.60 11.22 8.42
C VAL A 198 -10.95 10.40 9.53
N ASP A 199 -9.63 10.53 9.66
CA ASP A 199 -8.85 10.05 10.80
C ASP A 199 -8.50 11.24 11.70
N ALA A 200 -8.96 11.20 12.96
CA ALA A 200 -8.71 12.23 13.95
C ALA A 200 -8.21 11.65 15.27
N LEU A 201 -7.29 12.37 15.92
CA LEU A 201 -6.93 12.16 17.32
C LEU A 201 -7.50 13.33 18.11
N ILE A 202 -8.38 13.05 19.07
CA ILE A 202 -9.02 14.07 19.90
C ILE A 202 -8.70 13.85 21.38
N SER A 203 -8.64 14.92 22.16
CA SER A 203 -8.63 14.84 23.62
C SER A 203 -9.94 15.43 24.14
N PRO A 204 -10.82 14.62 24.76
CA PRO A 204 -12.08 15.11 25.31
C PRO A 204 -11.85 16.26 26.29
N ARG A 205 -12.70 17.28 26.24
CA ARG A 205 -12.69 18.34 27.24
C ARG A 205 -13.32 17.79 28.51
N SER A 206 -12.61 17.88 29.64
CA SER A 206 -13.19 17.58 30.94
C SER A 206 -14.25 18.64 31.26
N GLU A 207 -15.52 18.35 31.00
CA GLU A 207 -16.61 19.17 31.52
C GLU A 207 -16.71 18.94 33.04
N THR A 208 -16.25 19.95 33.81
CA THR A 208 -16.58 20.26 35.21
C THR A 208 -16.53 19.14 36.28
N LYS A 209 -15.72 19.39 37.31
CA LYS A 209 -15.46 18.58 38.52
C LYS A 209 -16.69 18.18 39.40
N ASP A 210 -17.93 18.37 38.97
CA ASP A 210 -19.12 18.29 39.83
C ASP A 210 -20.16 17.21 39.48
N ARG A 211 -19.73 16.07 38.93
CA ARG A 211 -20.51 14.81 39.03
C ARG A 211 -19.59 13.63 39.29
N ARG A 212 -19.46 13.25 40.57
CA ARG A 212 -18.94 11.95 40.98
C ARG A 212 -19.93 10.87 40.55
N GLN A 213 -19.37 9.77 40.03
CA GLN A 213 -19.98 8.45 39.86
C GLN A 213 -21.13 8.35 38.88
N GLU A 214 -20.80 8.00 37.63
CA GLU A 214 -21.45 6.91 36.90
C GLU A 214 -20.61 6.56 35.66
N ALA A 215 -20.64 5.29 35.25
CA ALA A 215 -19.84 4.71 34.17
C ALA A 215 -20.21 5.20 32.75
N GLY A 216 -20.40 6.51 32.56
CA GLY A 216 -21.01 7.12 31.37
C GLY A 216 -20.12 8.00 30.48
N GLY A 217 -18.88 8.32 30.87
CA GLY A 217 -18.07 9.34 30.17
C GLY A 217 -17.67 8.98 28.73
N LEU A 218 -17.32 7.72 28.47
CA LEU A 218 -16.96 7.27 27.11
C LEU A 218 -18.20 6.93 26.27
N GLY A 219 -19.28 6.47 26.92
CA GLY A 219 -20.54 6.10 26.29
C GLY A 219 -21.24 7.32 25.69
N ASP A 220 -21.27 8.44 26.44
CA ASP A 220 -21.87 9.70 25.99
C ASP A 220 -21.13 10.28 24.77
N ILE A 221 -19.79 10.27 24.80
CA ILE A 221 -18.97 10.73 23.66
C ILE A 221 -19.20 9.83 22.43
N ARG A 222 -19.28 8.50 22.61
CA ARG A 222 -19.53 7.58 21.49
C ARG A 222 -20.92 7.76 20.89
N GLY A 223 -21.94 7.99 21.71
CA GLY A 223 -23.29 8.34 21.26
C GLY A 223 -23.28 9.60 20.41
N ARG A 224 -22.63 10.66 20.89
CA ARG A 224 -22.46 11.91 20.13
C ARG A 224 -21.70 11.70 18.83
N LEU A 225 -20.65 10.88 18.83
CA LEU A 225 -19.88 10.56 17.61
C LEU A 225 -20.70 9.75 16.60
N ALA A 226 -21.61 8.89 17.07
CA ALA A 226 -22.53 8.10 16.23
C ALA A 226 -23.46 8.96 15.36
N GLU A 227 -23.77 10.16 15.84
CA GLU A 227 -24.67 11.11 15.16
C GLU A 227 -23.92 11.99 14.14
N LEU A 228 -22.59 12.04 14.20
CA LEU A 228 -21.77 12.95 13.39
C LEU A 228 -21.32 12.37 12.05
N GLY A 229 -21.60 11.10 11.78
CA GLY A 229 -21.19 10.45 10.55
C GLY A 229 -21.49 8.95 10.50
N ASP A 230 -21.14 8.35 9.37
CA ASP A 230 -21.31 6.93 9.07
C ASP A 230 -20.05 6.15 9.44
N SER A 231 -20.20 4.83 9.66
CA SER A 231 -19.09 3.89 9.91
C SER A 231 -18.05 4.42 10.91
N VAL A 232 -18.50 4.68 12.14
CA VAL A 232 -17.67 5.28 13.18
C VAL A 232 -16.91 4.20 13.96
N VAL A 233 -15.59 4.34 14.04
CA VAL A 233 -14.71 3.52 14.89
C VAL A 233 -13.97 4.42 15.88
N VAL A 234 -14.05 4.05 17.17
CA VAL A 234 -13.49 4.83 18.29
C VAL A 234 -12.60 3.94 19.15
N VAL A 235 -11.30 4.25 19.15
CA VAL A 235 -10.28 3.53 19.90
C VAL A 235 -9.68 4.45 20.97
N PRO A 236 -9.72 4.09 22.27
CA PRO A 236 -9.02 4.84 23.31
C PRO A 236 -7.50 4.74 23.17
N ASP A 237 -6.78 5.86 23.32
CA ASP A 237 -5.32 5.91 23.37
C ASP A 237 -4.84 6.85 24.49
N LYS A 238 -4.43 6.28 25.63
CA LYS A 238 -4.02 7.01 26.84
C LYS A 238 -5.10 8.04 27.27
N SER A 239 -4.82 9.34 27.13
CA SER A 239 -5.72 10.45 27.44
C SER A 239 -6.49 10.98 26.22
N CYS A 240 -6.31 10.37 25.06
CA CYS A 240 -6.92 10.76 23.79
C CYS A 240 -7.87 9.66 23.27
N LEU A 241 -8.74 10.03 22.34
CA LEU A 241 -9.55 9.12 21.56
C LEU A 241 -9.14 9.24 20.10
N LYS A 242 -8.84 8.10 19.49
CA LYS A 242 -8.66 7.99 18.05
C LYS A 242 -10.00 7.67 17.41
N ILE A 243 -10.36 8.45 16.41
CA ILE A 243 -11.63 8.36 15.71
C ILE A 243 -11.37 8.19 14.24
N HIS A 244 -12.05 7.21 13.66
CA HIS A 244 -12.25 7.09 12.24
C HIS A 244 -13.75 7.26 11.95
N ILE A 245 -14.09 8.14 11.01
CA ILE A 245 -15.48 8.47 10.72
C ILE A 245 -15.65 8.87 9.26
N HIS A 246 -16.71 8.36 8.63
CA HIS A 246 -17.11 8.77 7.29
C HIS A 246 -18.13 9.90 7.43
N THR A 247 -17.92 11.01 6.72
CA THR A 247 -18.82 12.17 6.80
C THR A 247 -18.97 12.87 5.46
N PRO A 248 -20.17 13.35 5.09
CA PRO A 248 -20.35 14.11 3.85
C PRO A 248 -19.64 15.48 3.90
N ASN A 249 -19.31 15.98 5.11
CA ASN A 249 -18.69 17.29 5.26
C ASN A 249 -17.65 17.31 6.40
N PRO A 250 -16.35 17.14 6.07
CA PRO A 250 -15.28 17.19 7.06
C PRO A 250 -15.19 18.50 7.83
N LYS A 251 -15.62 19.63 7.25
CA LYS A 251 -15.57 20.93 7.92
C LYS A 251 -16.61 20.99 9.05
N VAL A 252 -17.83 20.54 8.78
CA VAL A 252 -18.92 20.48 9.77
C VAL A 252 -18.57 19.49 10.88
N LEU A 253 -18.07 18.30 10.52
CA LEU A 253 -17.58 17.33 11.50
C LEU A 253 -16.51 17.95 12.41
N ARG A 254 -15.52 18.64 11.82
CA ARG A 254 -14.45 19.28 12.58
C ARG A 254 -14.99 20.31 13.57
N GLN A 255 -15.95 21.14 13.15
CA GLN A 255 -16.60 22.14 14.00
C GLN A 255 -17.33 21.48 15.19
N ASN A 256 -18.11 20.43 14.91
CA ASN A 256 -18.85 19.71 15.94
C ASN A 256 -17.92 19.01 16.95
N LEU A 257 -16.83 18.40 16.49
CA LEU A 257 -15.83 17.80 17.37
C LEU A 257 -15.18 18.82 18.31
N THR A 258 -14.89 20.03 17.81
CA THR A 258 -14.31 21.10 18.64
C THR A 258 -15.21 21.60 19.78
N LEU A 259 -16.51 21.29 19.75
CA LEU A 259 -17.44 21.67 20.82
C LEU A 259 -17.13 20.94 22.13
N PHE A 260 -16.73 19.67 22.05
CA PHE A 260 -16.54 18.81 23.22
C PHE A 260 -15.14 18.17 23.33
N ALA A 261 -14.28 18.39 22.33
CA ALA A 261 -12.92 17.87 22.34
C ALA A 261 -11.92 18.87 21.72
N SER A 262 -10.65 18.72 22.08
CA SER A 262 -9.53 19.34 21.36
C SER A 262 -9.00 18.39 20.30
N ILE A 263 -8.72 18.90 19.10
CA ILE A 263 -8.21 18.08 17.99
C ILE A 263 -6.68 18.15 18.00
N VAL A 264 -6.03 17.02 18.29
CA VAL A 264 -4.57 16.89 18.32
C VAL A 264 -4.04 16.62 16.92
N LYS A 265 -4.72 15.75 16.16
CA LYS A 265 -4.33 15.38 14.80
C LYS A 265 -5.57 15.24 13.93
N TRP A 266 -5.46 15.64 12.66
CA TRP A 266 -6.55 15.60 11.69
C TRP A 266 -6.03 15.22 10.32
N ARG A 267 -6.66 14.25 9.67
CA ARG A 267 -6.46 13.90 8.27
C ARG A 267 -7.79 13.52 7.65
N HIS A 268 -8.01 13.88 6.39
CA HIS A 268 -9.15 13.38 5.63
C HIS A 268 -8.79 13.14 4.17
N SER A 269 -9.58 12.29 3.53
CA SER A 269 -9.54 12.03 2.09
C SER A 269 -10.95 11.82 1.56
N ASP A 270 -11.15 12.14 0.30
CA ASP A 270 -12.40 11.86 -0.42
C ASP A 270 -12.46 10.36 -0.74
N ILE A 271 -13.57 9.70 -0.36
CA ILE A 271 -13.76 8.25 -0.57
C ILE A 271 -13.99 7.94 -2.04
N ASP A 272 -14.79 8.77 -2.72
CA ASP A 272 -15.19 8.52 -4.10
C ASP A 272 -14.08 8.96 -5.08
N ALA A 273 -13.12 9.80 -4.65
CA ALA A 273 -11.97 10.19 -5.47
C ALA A 273 -11.10 9.03 -5.97
N ALA A 274 -11.06 7.91 -5.24
CA ALA A 274 -10.43 6.67 -5.71
C ALA A 274 -11.35 5.90 -6.69
N GLY A 275 -12.67 5.97 -6.52
CA GLY A 275 -13.68 5.28 -7.34
C GLY A 275 -14.03 5.95 -8.67
N LEU A 276 -13.78 7.26 -8.84
CA LEU A 276 -14.09 8.02 -10.06
C LEU A 276 -13.25 7.65 -11.29
N GLY A 277 -12.29 6.73 -11.15
CA GLY A 277 -11.42 6.25 -12.21
C GLY A 277 -11.68 4.82 -12.68
N ASN A 278 -12.82 4.22 -12.35
CA ASN A 278 -13.09 2.81 -12.58
C ASN A 278 -14.02 2.60 -13.80
N PRO A 279 -13.53 2.67 -15.05
CA PRO A 279 -14.29 2.12 -16.16
C PRO A 279 -14.38 0.63 -15.92
N ALA A 280 -15.60 0.15 -15.64
CA ALA A 280 -16.01 -1.24 -15.60
C ALA A 280 -14.88 -2.25 -15.30
N ARG A 281 -14.84 -2.76 -14.07
CA ARG A 281 -14.06 -3.94 -13.67
C ARG A 281 -14.49 -5.24 -14.40
N GLY A 282 -14.95 -5.14 -15.64
CA GLY A 282 -15.04 -6.29 -16.53
C GLY A 282 -13.62 -6.72 -16.87
N GLU A 283 -13.36 -8.02 -16.80
CA GLU A 283 -12.11 -8.62 -17.25
C GLU A 283 -11.80 -8.16 -18.68
N SER A 284 -10.97 -7.13 -18.85
CA SER A 284 -10.13 -7.09 -20.04
C SER A 284 -9.21 -8.29 -19.86
N ARG A 285 -9.41 -9.32 -20.68
CA ARG A 285 -8.68 -10.59 -20.65
C ARG A 285 -7.21 -10.32 -20.97
N GLN A 286 -6.48 -9.73 -20.02
CA GLN A 286 -5.06 -9.47 -20.14
C GLN A 286 -4.39 -10.83 -20.20
N THR A 287 -3.65 -11.07 -21.28
CA THR A 287 -2.92 -12.33 -21.46
C THR A 287 -1.80 -12.49 -20.43
N ILE A 288 -1.37 -11.39 -19.81
CA ILE A 288 -0.30 -11.32 -18.81
C ILE A 288 -0.50 -10.12 -17.89
N HIS A 289 -0.35 -10.33 -16.58
CA HIS A 289 -0.44 -9.26 -15.59
C HIS A 289 0.90 -8.54 -15.41
N ILE A 290 0.89 -7.21 -15.32
CA ILE A 290 2.11 -6.41 -15.22
C ILE A 290 2.45 -6.10 -13.76
N VAL A 291 3.71 -6.31 -13.41
CA VAL A 291 4.25 -6.08 -12.07
C VAL A 291 5.53 -5.25 -12.20
N THR A 292 5.73 -4.30 -11.30
CA THR A 292 6.98 -3.51 -11.22
C THR A 292 7.32 -3.21 -9.77
N ASP A 293 8.57 -2.83 -9.48
CA ASP A 293 8.91 -2.27 -8.18
C ASP A 293 8.35 -0.85 -8.01
N ALA A 294 7.93 -0.50 -6.80
CA ALA A 294 7.45 0.84 -6.47
C ALA A 294 8.53 1.93 -6.64
N ALA A 295 9.82 1.57 -6.51
CA ALA A 295 10.97 2.39 -6.86
C ALA A 295 11.01 2.87 -8.34
N GLY A 296 10.12 2.38 -9.21
CA GLY A 296 9.92 2.89 -10.56
C GLY A 296 9.06 4.16 -10.65
N SER A 297 8.77 4.86 -9.55
CA SER A 297 7.96 6.10 -9.50
C SER A 297 6.54 5.98 -10.07
N VAL A 298 6.01 4.76 -10.19
CA VAL A 298 4.57 4.53 -10.46
C VAL A 298 3.82 4.76 -9.15
N SER A 299 2.96 5.78 -9.11
CA SER A 299 2.09 6.00 -7.94
C SER A 299 1.06 4.88 -7.78
N ARG A 300 0.54 4.66 -6.57
CA ARG A 300 -0.55 3.68 -6.36
C ARG A 300 -1.78 3.97 -7.22
N GLN A 301 -2.13 5.24 -7.37
CA GLN A 301 -3.23 5.67 -8.24
C GLN A 301 -2.97 5.31 -9.72
N ALA A 302 -1.73 5.50 -10.20
CA ALA A 302 -1.37 5.11 -11.56
C ALA A 302 -1.36 3.58 -11.72
N ALA A 303 -0.82 2.87 -10.73
CA ALA A 303 -0.79 1.41 -10.73
C ALA A 303 -2.20 0.83 -10.80
N GLU A 304 -3.13 1.33 -9.99
CA GLU A 304 -4.54 0.96 -10.04
C GLU A 304 -5.16 1.27 -11.41
N LYS A 305 -5.03 2.51 -11.90
CA LYS A 305 -5.55 2.94 -13.21
C LYS A 305 -5.09 2.02 -14.35
N TYR A 306 -3.83 1.60 -14.34
CA TYR A 306 -3.25 0.79 -15.41
C TYR A 306 -3.32 -0.73 -15.15
N GLY A 307 -3.77 -1.17 -13.98
CA GLY A 307 -3.82 -2.59 -13.62
C GLY A 307 -2.43 -3.18 -13.38
N ILE A 308 -1.55 -2.43 -12.72
CA ILE A 308 -0.18 -2.83 -12.39
C ILE A 308 -0.11 -3.17 -10.91
N THR A 309 0.56 -4.27 -10.53
CA THR A 309 0.91 -4.50 -9.12
C THR A 309 2.29 -3.92 -8.80
N LEU A 310 2.39 -3.20 -7.68
CA LEU A 310 3.65 -2.67 -7.17
C LEU A 310 4.25 -3.59 -6.12
N LEU A 311 5.54 -3.86 -6.24
CA LEU A 311 6.34 -4.51 -5.19
C LEU A 311 7.15 -3.47 -4.45
N ASP A 312 6.86 -3.31 -3.16
CA ASP A 312 7.51 -2.30 -2.32
C ASP A 312 8.95 -2.69 -1.95
N SER A 313 9.81 -1.67 -1.94
CA SER A 313 10.94 -1.57 -1.03
C SER A 313 10.52 -0.79 0.23
N TYR A 314 11.43 -0.64 1.18
CA TYR A 314 11.14 0.02 2.45
C TYR A 314 11.99 1.27 2.62
N ILE A 315 11.33 2.36 3.02
CA ILE A 315 11.97 3.55 3.55
C ILE A 315 12.25 3.31 5.04
N VAL A 316 13.50 3.45 5.44
CA VAL A 316 13.98 3.16 6.80
C VAL A 316 14.53 4.43 7.42
N THR A 317 13.96 4.80 8.56
CA THR A 317 14.46 5.86 9.44
C THR A 317 14.93 5.23 10.76
N LYS A 318 15.29 6.05 11.75
CA LYS A 318 15.70 5.56 13.08
C LYS A 318 14.58 4.75 13.76
N ASP A 319 13.34 5.17 13.60
CA ASP A 319 12.22 4.69 14.42
C ASP A 319 11.26 3.78 13.64
N GLU A 320 11.28 3.83 12.30
CA GLU A 320 10.26 3.19 11.46
C GLU A 320 10.85 2.59 10.16
N SER A 321 10.17 1.54 9.69
CA SER A 321 10.38 0.95 8.37
C SER A 321 9.03 0.82 7.66
N SER A 322 8.85 1.60 6.58
CA SER A 322 7.55 1.78 5.93
C SER A 322 7.62 1.43 4.45
N PRO A 323 6.60 0.76 3.86
CA PRO A 323 6.55 0.47 2.42
C PRO A 323 6.62 1.76 1.61
N GLU A 324 7.52 1.85 0.63
CA GLU A 324 7.84 3.10 -0.06
C GLU A 324 6.63 3.74 -0.76
N SER A 325 5.76 2.93 -1.37
CA SER A 325 4.55 3.42 -2.06
C SER A 325 3.46 3.97 -1.12
N LEU A 326 3.63 3.80 0.19
CA LEU A 326 2.70 4.29 1.22
C LEU A 326 3.26 5.47 2.02
N VAL A 327 4.52 5.86 1.79
CA VAL A 327 5.14 6.97 2.49
C VAL A 327 4.94 8.26 1.70
N GLY A 328 4.48 9.32 2.38
CA GLY A 328 4.44 10.64 1.79
C GLY A 328 5.85 11.21 1.55
N HIS A 329 6.08 11.76 0.36
CA HIS A 329 7.38 12.31 -0.04
C HIS A 329 7.80 13.53 0.80
N GLY A 330 6.86 14.40 1.19
CA GLY A 330 7.13 15.62 1.98
C GLY A 330 7.89 15.35 3.28
N PRO A 331 7.36 14.46 4.17
CA PRO A 331 8.06 14.04 5.37
C PRO A 331 9.46 13.47 5.14
N ILE A 332 9.69 12.75 4.03
CA ILE A 332 11.03 12.25 3.68
C ILE A 332 11.99 13.42 3.44
N TYR A 333 11.58 14.40 2.62
CA TYR A 333 12.42 15.56 2.33
C TYR A 333 12.64 16.45 3.56
N GLU A 334 11.65 16.61 4.44
CA GLU A 334 11.80 17.31 5.72
C GLU A 334 12.89 16.69 6.59
N ARG A 335 12.84 15.36 6.79
CA ARG A 335 13.87 14.61 7.53
C ARG A 335 15.26 14.80 6.90
N LEU A 336 15.35 14.68 5.57
CA LEU A 336 16.61 14.87 4.84
C LEU A 336 17.17 16.30 4.98
N ARG A 337 16.32 17.33 5.03
CA ARG A 337 16.74 18.73 5.28
C ARG A 337 17.22 18.94 6.71
N ASN A 338 16.60 18.27 7.67
CA ASN A 338 17.01 18.28 9.08
C ASN A 338 18.30 17.49 9.35
N GLY A 339 18.87 16.85 8.32
CA GLY A 339 20.09 16.04 8.45
C GLY A 339 19.83 14.66 9.06
N GLU A 340 18.57 14.24 9.19
CA GLU A 340 18.23 12.90 9.63
C GLU A 340 18.62 11.85 8.59
N ARG A 341 19.02 10.67 9.07
CA ARG A 341 19.36 9.55 8.22
C ARG A 341 18.09 8.86 7.73
N VAL A 342 17.86 8.94 6.41
CA VAL A 342 16.86 8.14 5.71
C VAL A 342 17.60 7.19 4.77
N THR A 343 17.27 5.91 4.83
CA THR A 343 17.86 4.85 4.02
C THR A 343 16.78 3.99 3.37
N THR A 344 17.17 3.11 2.46
CA THR A 344 16.26 2.16 1.81
C THR A 344 16.69 0.74 2.10
N ALA A 345 15.72 -0.17 2.17
CA ALA A 345 15.94 -1.61 2.31
C ALA A 345 15.04 -2.39 1.34
N GLN A 346 15.53 -3.50 0.82
CA GLN A 346 14.70 -4.41 0.03
C GLN A 346 13.69 -5.13 0.92
N ALA A 347 12.56 -5.53 0.36
CA ALA A 347 11.69 -6.48 1.02
C ALA A 347 12.42 -7.80 1.29
N SER A 348 12.01 -8.51 2.34
CA SER A 348 12.60 -9.81 2.68
C SER A 348 12.34 -10.86 1.56
N THR A 349 13.22 -11.85 1.45
CA THR A 349 13.02 -12.97 0.50
C THR A 349 11.74 -13.74 0.76
N PHE A 350 11.34 -13.88 2.04
CA PHE A 350 10.06 -14.47 2.42
C PHE A 350 8.87 -13.67 1.88
N GLU A 351 8.89 -12.35 2.05
CA GLU A 351 7.84 -11.47 1.54
C GLU A 351 7.77 -11.50 0.02
N ARG A 352 8.91 -11.43 -0.68
CA ARG A 352 8.98 -11.57 -2.13
C ARG A 352 8.42 -12.92 -2.60
N HIS A 353 8.80 -14.02 -1.95
CA HIS A 353 8.24 -15.34 -2.23
C HIS A 353 6.70 -15.36 -2.08
N GLN A 354 6.16 -14.76 -1.00
CA GLN A 354 4.72 -14.67 -0.80
C GLN A 354 4.02 -13.80 -1.87
N HIS A 355 4.64 -12.71 -2.32
CA HIS A 355 4.12 -11.91 -3.42
C HIS A 355 4.11 -12.68 -4.74
N TYR A 356 5.23 -13.32 -5.11
CA TYR A 356 5.33 -14.06 -6.37
C TYR A 356 4.30 -15.20 -6.44
N GLN A 357 4.16 -15.99 -5.36
CA GLN A 357 3.13 -17.02 -5.27
C GLN A 357 1.71 -16.45 -5.41
N SER A 358 1.42 -15.37 -4.68
CA SER A 358 0.12 -14.70 -4.72
C SER A 358 -0.22 -14.20 -6.12
N LEU A 359 0.75 -13.59 -6.82
CA LEU A 359 0.57 -13.06 -8.17
C LEU A 359 0.28 -14.16 -9.19
N VAL A 360 1.07 -15.23 -9.19
CA VAL A 360 0.86 -16.37 -10.11
C VAL A 360 -0.50 -17.05 -9.85
N GLN A 361 -0.96 -17.07 -8.61
CA GLN A 361 -2.25 -17.64 -8.23
C GLN A 361 -3.45 -16.79 -8.65
N GLN A 362 -3.30 -15.47 -8.59
CA GLN A 362 -4.36 -14.53 -8.95
C GLN A 362 -4.48 -14.34 -10.46
N PHE A 363 -3.34 -14.27 -11.16
CA PHE A 363 -3.30 -13.81 -12.55
C PHE A 363 -2.85 -14.88 -13.55
N GLY A 364 -2.42 -16.05 -13.08
CA GLY A 364 -1.85 -17.08 -13.94
C GLY A 364 -0.47 -16.71 -14.44
N THR A 365 -0.38 -15.90 -15.49
CA THR A 365 0.88 -15.46 -16.10
C THR A 365 1.18 -14.00 -15.78
N VAL A 366 2.43 -13.72 -15.41
CA VAL A 366 2.87 -12.43 -14.88
C VAL A 366 4.14 -11.98 -15.61
N LEU A 367 4.27 -10.68 -15.91
CA LEU A 367 5.53 -10.04 -16.32
C LEU A 367 5.97 -9.06 -15.25
N TYR A 368 7.08 -9.39 -14.59
CA TYR A 368 7.75 -8.51 -13.65
C TYR A 368 8.86 -7.70 -14.34
N LEU A 369 8.64 -6.40 -14.45
CA LEU A 369 9.59 -5.39 -14.88
C LEU A 369 10.39 -4.94 -13.66
N CYS A 370 11.56 -5.54 -13.46
CA CYS A 370 12.38 -5.32 -12.27
C CYS A 370 13.20 -4.03 -12.40
N VAL A 371 13.40 -3.32 -11.29
CA VAL A 371 14.47 -2.32 -11.20
C VAL A 371 15.81 -2.98 -11.56
N GLY A 372 16.66 -2.24 -12.28
CA GLY A 372 17.97 -2.67 -12.74
C GLY A 372 18.79 -3.41 -11.68
N ALA A 373 19.38 -4.56 -12.05
CA ALA A 373 20.19 -5.37 -11.11
C ALA A 373 21.40 -4.62 -10.52
N VAL A 374 21.86 -3.55 -11.17
CA VAL A 374 22.91 -2.65 -10.65
C VAL A 374 22.45 -1.82 -9.44
N TYR A 375 21.15 -1.57 -9.33
CA TYR A 375 20.56 -0.73 -8.28
C TYR A 375 20.04 -1.56 -7.11
N THR A 376 19.52 -2.76 -7.38
CA THR A 376 18.93 -3.65 -6.37
C THR A 376 19.22 -5.11 -6.66
N ASN A 377 19.18 -5.95 -5.63
CA ASN A 377 19.32 -7.40 -5.80
C ASN A 377 17.99 -8.11 -6.16
N ASN A 378 16.93 -7.37 -6.52
CA ASN A 378 15.59 -7.93 -6.73
C ASN A 378 15.57 -8.95 -7.88
N TYR A 379 16.30 -8.68 -8.96
CA TYR A 379 16.40 -9.57 -10.12
C TYR A 379 17.03 -10.93 -9.76
N ALA A 380 18.07 -10.94 -8.93
CA ALA A 380 18.69 -12.19 -8.46
C ALA A 380 17.75 -12.98 -7.54
N VAL A 381 17.03 -12.28 -6.64
CA VAL A 381 16.05 -12.90 -5.73
C VAL A 381 14.94 -13.60 -6.50
N VAL A 382 14.34 -12.95 -7.50
CA VAL A 382 13.28 -13.57 -8.32
C VAL A 382 13.83 -14.68 -9.22
N SER A 383 15.03 -14.53 -9.77
CA SER A 383 15.66 -15.57 -10.60
C SER A 383 15.90 -16.86 -9.82
N THR A 384 16.34 -16.75 -8.56
CA THR A 384 16.48 -17.91 -7.66
C THR A 384 15.12 -18.52 -7.32
N TRP A 385 14.13 -17.69 -6.97
CA TRP A 385 12.78 -18.16 -6.65
C TRP A 385 12.15 -18.93 -7.82
N LYS A 386 12.29 -18.43 -9.06
CA LYS A 386 11.72 -19.09 -10.25
C LYS A 386 12.22 -20.51 -10.44
N LYS A 387 13.53 -20.72 -10.29
CA LYS A 387 14.16 -22.05 -10.43
C LYS A 387 13.58 -23.07 -9.45
N GLU A 388 13.16 -22.63 -8.26
CA GLU A 388 12.67 -23.49 -7.20
C GLU A 388 11.14 -23.64 -7.21
N PHE A 389 10.39 -22.59 -7.56
CA PHE A 389 8.95 -22.50 -7.32
C PHE A 389 8.08 -22.22 -8.56
N ASP A 390 8.66 -22.03 -9.75
CA ASP A 390 7.93 -21.71 -10.99
C ASP A 390 8.40 -22.56 -12.19
N PRO A 391 8.26 -23.91 -12.11
CA PRO A 391 8.70 -24.81 -13.18
C PRO A 391 7.93 -24.59 -14.50
N ASP A 392 6.69 -24.07 -14.42
CA ASP A 392 5.83 -23.78 -15.58
C ASP A 392 6.17 -22.43 -16.24
N ASP A 393 7.19 -21.72 -15.74
CA ASP A 393 7.64 -20.41 -16.22
C ASP A 393 6.48 -19.39 -16.35
N ARG A 394 5.58 -19.36 -15.36
CA ARG A 394 4.43 -18.45 -15.33
C ARG A 394 4.81 -17.03 -14.91
N PHE A 395 5.89 -16.87 -14.17
CA PHE A 395 6.36 -15.58 -13.67
C PHE A 395 7.49 -15.04 -14.56
N LYS A 396 7.18 -14.43 -15.71
CA LYS A 396 8.20 -13.84 -16.59
C LYS A 396 8.88 -12.66 -15.89
N VAL A 397 10.19 -12.50 -16.11
CA VAL A 397 10.99 -11.42 -15.50
C VAL A 397 11.82 -10.75 -16.58
N LEU A 398 11.84 -9.42 -16.55
CA LEU A 398 12.75 -8.60 -17.35
C LEU A 398 13.56 -7.72 -16.39
N ASP A 399 14.89 -7.89 -16.40
CA ASP A 399 15.80 -6.88 -15.84
C ASP A 399 15.73 -5.66 -16.75
N SER A 400 15.07 -4.60 -16.29
CA SER A 400 14.93 -3.39 -17.11
C SER A 400 16.27 -2.67 -17.30
N GLY A 401 17.25 -2.87 -16.40
CA GLY A 401 18.45 -2.02 -16.34
C GLY A 401 18.15 -0.56 -16.00
N THR A 402 16.95 -0.23 -15.53
CA THR A 402 16.48 1.14 -15.26
C THR A 402 15.87 1.27 -13.86
N ALA A 403 15.56 2.50 -13.46
CA ALA A 403 14.84 2.84 -12.22
C ALA A 403 13.99 4.08 -12.50
N SER A 404 13.35 4.66 -11.46
CA SER A 404 12.77 6.00 -11.56
C SER A 404 11.69 6.09 -12.66
N GLY A 405 11.44 7.28 -13.21
CA GLY A 405 10.41 7.55 -14.22
C GLY A 405 10.60 6.76 -15.50
N ARG A 406 11.84 6.36 -15.85
CA ARG A 406 12.09 5.46 -16.98
C ARG A 406 11.36 4.13 -16.78
N LEU A 407 11.49 3.53 -15.61
CA LEU A 407 10.80 2.29 -15.27
C LEU A 407 9.28 2.49 -15.23
N ALA A 408 8.77 3.62 -14.70
CA ALA A 408 7.34 3.92 -14.76
C ALA A 408 6.80 3.96 -16.18
N LEU A 409 7.47 4.66 -17.09
CA LEU A 409 7.04 4.78 -18.48
C LEU A 409 7.02 3.42 -19.18
N ILE A 410 8.03 2.59 -18.95
CA ILE A 410 8.08 1.21 -19.46
C ILE A 410 6.91 0.40 -18.90
N ALA A 411 6.66 0.45 -17.58
CA ALA A 411 5.58 -0.30 -16.96
C ALA A 411 4.18 0.14 -17.42
N ILE A 412 3.94 1.46 -17.48
CA ILE A 412 2.64 2.03 -17.91
C ILE A 412 2.37 1.71 -19.38
N SER A 413 3.35 1.91 -20.26
CA SER A 413 3.19 1.61 -21.68
C SER A 413 2.98 0.12 -21.93
N THR A 414 3.72 -0.74 -21.22
CA THR A 414 3.57 -2.20 -21.30
C THR A 414 2.20 -2.64 -20.80
N ALA A 415 1.70 -2.07 -19.70
CA ALA A 415 0.37 -2.38 -19.17
C ALA A 415 -0.75 -1.94 -20.12
N ARG A 416 -0.61 -0.80 -20.80
CA ARG A 416 -1.54 -0.37 -21.85
C ARG A 416 -1.55 -1.35 -23.01
N TYR A 417 -0.38 -1.74 -23.50
CA TYR A 417 -0.26 -2.70 -24.60
C TYR A 417 -0.81 -4.08 -24.23
N ALA A 418 -0.57 -4.55 -23.01
CA ALA A 418 -1.06 -5.83 -22.51
C ALA A 418 -2.59 -5.98 -22.50
N ARG A 419 -3.35 -4.87 -22.53
CA ARG A 419 -4.82 -4.88 -22.61
C ARG A 419 -5.36 -5.24 -23.99
N THR A 420 -4.55 -5.04 -25.04
CA THR A 420 -4.95 -5.25 -26.45
C THR A 420 -4.09 -6.30 -27.15
N ALA A 421 -3.07 -6.83 -26.47
CA ALA A 421 -2.15 -7.80 -27.05
C ALA A 421 -2.78 -9.20 -27.08
N ASP A 422 -2.52 -9.93 -28.15
CA ASP A 422 -3.09 -11.28 -28.36
C ASP A 422 -2.29 -12.39 -27.66
N SER A 423 -1.07 -12.10 -27.18
CA SER A 423 -0.24 -13.09 -26.51
C SER A 423 0.74 -12.51 -25.48
N PRO A 424 1.12 -13.30 -24.45
CA PRO A 424 2.17 -12.91 -23.51
C PRO A 424 3.52 -12.60 -24.19
N ALA A 425 3.86 -13.34 -25.25
CA ALA A 425 5.12 -13.16 -25.98
C ALA A 425 5.21 -11.78 -26.65
N ALA A 426 4.12 -11.31 -27.25
CA ALA A 426 4.04 -9.96 -27.83
C ALA A 426 4.26 -8.88 -26.77
N VAL A 427 3.69 -9.05 -25.58
CA VAL A 427 3.87 -8.10 -24.47
C VAL A 427 5.32 -8.08 -23.96
N LEU A 428 5.97 -9.24 -23.85
CA LEU A 428 7.39 -9.31 -23.49
C LEU A 428 8.27 -8.60 -24.51
N GLU A 429 7.98 -8.77 -25.80
CA GLU A 429 8.74 -8.13 -26.86
C GLU A 429 8.52 -6.61 -26.87
N PHE A 430 7.28 -6.16 -26.70
CA PHE A 430 6.98 -4.75 -26.50
C PHE A 430 7.75 -4.17 -25.31
N ALA A 431 7.79 -4.88 -24.18
CA ALA A 431 8.51 -4.43 -22.98
C ALA A 431 10.01 -4.24 -23.24
N ARG A 432 10.66 -5.15 -23.98
CA ARG A 432 12.07 -5.00 -24.39
C ARG A 432 12.27 -3.78 -25.27
N GLN A 433 11.43 -3.58 -26.27
CA GLN A 433 11.49 -2.41 -27.14
C GLN A 433 11.25 -1.11 -26.35
N ALA A 434 10.34 -1.13 -25.36
CA ALA A 434 10.09 0.00 -24.49
C ALA A 434 11.33 0.35 -23.63
N VAL A 435 12.08 -0.65 -23.13
CA VAL A 435 13.36 -0.44 -22.43
C VAL A 435 14.35 0.32 -23.32
N ASP A 436 14.49 -0.07 -24.58
CA ASP A 436 15.46 0.51 -25.52
C ASP A 436 15.10 1.95 -25.94
N ARG A 437 13.80 2.19 -26.16
CA ARG A 437 13.25 3.45 -26.68
C ARG A 437 13.05 4.52 -25.60
N THR A 438 12.84 4.13 -24.34
CA THR A 438 12.62 5.11 -23.26
C THR A 438 13.95 5.67 -22.78
N LYS A 439 14.09 6.99 -22.69
CA LYS A 439 15.27 7.68 -22.16
C LYS A 439 14.92 8.43 -20.88
N GLU A 440 15.92 8.69 -20.05
CA GLU A 440 15.76 9.49 -18.83
C GLU A 440 17.01 10.32 -18.55
N TYR A 441 16.77 11.56 -18.13
CA TYR A 441 17.80 12.49 -17.68
C TYR A 441 17.40 13.03 -16.31
N ILE A 442 18.29 12.90 -15.33
CA ILE A 442 18.08 13.38 -13.97
C ILE A 442 18.94 14.62 -13.75
N PHE A 443 18.29 15.70 -13.32
CA PHE A 443 18.88 17.03 -13.15
C PHE A 443 19.11 17.29 -11.67
N LEU A 444 20.35 17.11 -11.22
CA LEU A 444 20.67 17.17 -9.80
C LEU A 444 21.04 18.59 -9.36
N ASP A 445 20.65 18.96 -8.14
CA ASP A 445 21.13 20.19 -7.51
C ASP A 445 22.53 19.99 -6.90
N LYS A 446 22.73 18.84 -6.25
CA LYS A 446 23.98 18.42 -5.59
C LYS A 446 24.15 16.91 -5.70
N LEU A 447 25.38 16.41 -5.80
CA LEU A 447 25.68 14.97 -5.86
C LEU A 447 25.64 14.24 -4.52
N LYS A 448 25.55 14.99 -3.41
CA LYS A 448 25.68 14.48 -2.02
C LYS A 448 24.89 13.19 -1.79
N TYR A 449 23.60 13.17 -2.15
CA TYR A 449 22.72 12.03 -1.87
C TYR A 449 23.00 10.82 -2.75
N LEU A 450 23.35 11.03 -4.02
CA LEU A 450 23.64 9.94 -4.94
C LEU A 450 25.00 9.28 -4.64
N ALA A 451 26.00 10.09 -4.27
CA ALA A 451 27.31 9.61 -3.84
C ALA A 451 27.22 8.79 -2.54
N ALA A 452 26.46 9.28 -1.55
CA ALA A 452 26.21 8.56 -0.30
C ALA A 452 25.49 7.22 -0.50
N GLY A 453 24.73 7.08 -1.59
CA GLY A 453 24.04 5.85 -1.93
C GLY A 453 24.93 4.74 -2.49
N GLY A 454 26.09 5.06 -3.08
CA GLY A 454 26.95 4.05 -3.72
C GLY A 454 26.42 3.47 -5.04
N ARG A 455 25.46 4.14 -5.69
CA ARG A 455 24.87 3.72 -7.00
C ARG A 455 25.41 4.52 -8.21
N LEU A 456 26.52 5.23 -8.03
CA LEU A 456 27.26 5.88 -9.11
C LEU A 456 28.10 4.87 -9.87
N SER A 457 28.14 4.98 -11.21
CA SER A 457 29.03 4.12 -11.98
C SER A 457 30.49 4.46 -11.66
N ARG A 458 31.34 3.42 -11.50
CA ARG A 458 32.76 3.59 -11.12
C ARG A 458 33.58 4.34 -12.19
N SER A 459 33.10 4.35 -13.43
CA SER A 459 33.75 4.97 -14.59
C SER A 459 33.35 6.44 -14.83
N SER A 460 32.29 6.96 -14.20
CA SER A 460 31.73 8.28 -14.55
C SER A 460 32.40 9.49 -13.86
N GLY A 461 33.55 9.28 -13.22
CA GLY A 461 34.54 10.32 -12.87
C GLY A 461 33.93 11.67 -12.46
N PHE A 462 33.44 11.79 -11.23
CA PHE A 462 33.14 13.09 -10.63
C PHE A 462 34.43 13.69 -10.06
N MET A 463 35.38 14.04 -10.92
CA MET A 463 36.61 14.75 -10.54
C MET A 463 36.32 16.26 -10.41
N GLY A 464 36.58 16.82 -9.22
CA GLY A 464 36.79 18.25 -9.00
C GLY A 464 35.56 19.16 -8.88
N ASP A 465 35.66 20.16 -8.00
CA ASP A 465 34.86 21.39 -7.80
C ASP A 465 33.44 21.47 -8.41
N LEU A 466 32.60 20.49 -8.10
CA LEU A 466 31.15 20.56 -8.35
C LEU A 466 30.41 21.51 -7.39
N LEU A 467 31.13 22.30 -6.58
CA LEU A 467 30.54 23.23 -5.60
C LEU A 467 29.64 24.31 -6.23
N ARG A 468 29.74 24.56 -7.55
CA ARG A 468 28.95 25.59 -8.27
C ARG A 468 28.28 25.12 -9.56
N MET A 469 28.42 23.85 -9.92
CA MET A 469 27.87 23.30 -11.16
C MET A 469 26.76 22.30 -10.88
N LYS A 470 25.84 22.14 -11.84
CA LYS A 470 24.70 21.23 -11.74
C LYS A 470 24.87 20.05 -12.69
N PRO A 471 25.05 18.82 -12.17
CA PRO A 471 25.21 17.65 -13.02
C PRO A 471 23.88 17.21 -13.63
N VAL A 472 23.97 16.66 -14.83
CA VAL A 472 22.90 15.93 -15.50
C VAL A 472 23.39 14.50 -15.69
N ILE A 473 22.60 13.54 -15.23
CA ILE A 473 22.96 12.12 -15.26
C ILE A 473 21.88 11.32 -16.01
N THR A 474 22.21 10.10 -16.41
CA THR A 474 21.25 9.12 -16.93
C THR A 474 21.46 7.78 -16.22
N PRO A 475 20.39 7.09 -15.79
CA PRO A 475 20.47 5.72 -15.29
C PRO A 475 20.76 4.72 -16.42
N THR A 476 21.77 3.88 -16.23
CA THR A 476 22.15 2.81 -17.16
C THR A 476 22.32 1.48 -16.41
N SER A 477 22.50 0.38 -17.16
CA SER A 477 22.79 -0.94 -16.60
C SER A 477 24.14 -1.04 -15.87
N SER A 478 25.04 -0.07 -16.05
CA SER A 478 26.33 0.05 -15.35
C SER A 478 26.27 1.01 -14.14
N GLY A 479 25.13 1.65 -13.88
CA GLY A 479 24.91 2.61 -12.80
C GLY A 479 24.50 3.99 -13.31
N ALA A 480 24.43 4.99 -12.42
CA ALA A 480 24.19 6.36 -12.86
C ALA A 480 25.43 6.94 -13.57
N GLU A 481 25.28 7.38 -14.82
CA GLU A 481 26.34 7.96 -15.64
C GLU A 481 26.15 9.46 -15.84
N LYS A 482 27.24 10.22 -15.78
CA LYS A 482 27.25 11.67 -16.01
C LYS A 482 27.17 11.96 -17.51
N VAL A 483 26.15 12.70 -17.92
CA VAL A 483 25.93 13.10 -19.33
C VAL A 483 26.38 14.52 -19.59
N ALA A 484 26.16 15.44 -18.63
CA ALA A 484 26.57 16.83 -18.75
C ALA A 484 26.79 17.49 -17.39
N VAL A 485 27.43 18.66 -17.41
CA VAL A 485 27.59 19.53 -16.24
C VAL A 485 27.28 20.96 -16.68
N VAL A 486 26.24 21.56 -16.12
CA VAL A 486 25.74 22.88 -16.52
C VAL A 486 25.80 23.88 -15.38
N LYS A 487 25.77 25.19 -15.69
CA LYS A 487 26.04 26.25 -14.70
C LYS A 487 24.88 26.51 -13.73
N ASN A 488 23.62 26.40 -14.19
CA ASN A 488 22.45 26.77 -13.39
C ASN A 488 21.16 26.07 -13.90
N ARG A 489 20.03 26.30 -13.22
CA ARG A 489 18.73 25.68 -13.57
C ARG A 489 18.22 26.06 -14.96
N ALA A 490 18.45 27.29 -15.42
CA ALA A 490 18.08 27.71 -16.77
C ALA A 490 18.86 26.92 -17.84
N ALA A 491 20.14 26.63 -17.59
CA ALA A 491 20.94 25.77 -18.46
C ALA A 491 20.51 24.29 -18.39
N GLN A 492 20.00 23.80 -17.25
CA GLN A 492 19.39 22.47 -17.16
C GLN A 492 18.14 22.36 -18.03
N LEU A 493 17.25 23.36 -17.99
CA LEU A 493 16.06 23.40 -18.85
C LEU A 493 16.44 23.43 -20.33
N ARG A 494 17.37 24.30 -20.75
CA ARG A 494 17.83 24.31 -22.16
C ARG A 494 18.36 22.96 -22.60
N PHE A 495 19.21 22.33 -21.78
CA PHE A 495 19.71 20.98 -22.07
C PHE A 495 18.58 19.95 -22.20
N ALA A 496 17.57 20.00 -21.32
CA ALA A 496 16.40 19.11 -21.40
C ALA A 496 15.63 19.29 -22.72
N LEU A 497 15.39 20.54 -23.14
CA LEU A 497 14.67 20.86 -24.37
C LEU A 497 15.43 20.43 -25.61
N GLU A 498 16.75 20.67 -25.65
CA GLU A 498 17.63 20.21 -26.74
C GLU A 498 17.61 18.68 -26.87
N ARG A 499 17.61 17.95 -25.75
CA ARG A 499 17.49 16.48 -25.76
C ARG A 499 16.12 16.03 -26.24
N LEU A 500 15.05 16.68 -25.81
CA LEU A 500 13.71 16.35 -26.30
C LEU A 500 13.61 16.56 -27.82
N GLU A 501 14.16 17.65 -28.36
CA GLU A 501 14.14 17.92 -29.81
C GLU A 501 14.94 16.91 -30.63
N GLN A 502 16.04 16.39 -30.08
CA GLN A 502 16.84 15.35 -30.71
C GLN A 502 16.14 13.98 -30.74
N GLU A 503 15.38 13.67 -29.69
CA GLU A 503 14.80 12.33 -29.48
C GLU A 503 13.34 12.24 -29.94
N LEU A 504 12.58 13.34 -29.89
CA LEU A 504 11.14 13.38 -30.15
C LEU A 504 10.80 14.40 -31.25
N PRO A 505 10.15 13.96 -32.34
CA PRO A 505 9.58 14.88 -33.33
C PRO A 505 8.47 15.75 -32.70
N PRO A 506 8.36 17.05 -33.02
CA PRO A 506 7.35 17.94 -32.43
C PRO A 506 5.88 17.49 -32.60
N ALA A 507 5.57 16.78 -33.69
CA ALA A 507 4.23 16.27 -33.97
C ALA A 507 3.93 14.88 -33.36
N SER A 508 4.86 14.30 -32.61
CA SER A 508 4.74 12.94 -32.06
C SER A 508 3.72 12.86 -30.92
N GLN A 509 2.98 11.76 -30.85
CA GLN A 509 2.14 11.39 -29.70
C GLN A 509 3.02 10.69 -28.65
N SER A 510 3.95 11.45 -28.07
CA SER A 510 4.92 10.92 -27.12
C SER A 510 4.39 10.92 -25.69
N LEU A 511 4.85 9.97 -24.88
CA LEU A 511 4.57 9.94 -23.45
C LEU A 511 5.79 10.53 -22.71
N ILE A 512 5.60 11.65 -22.03
CA ILE A 512 6.65 12.38 -21.31
C ILE A 512 6.32 12.37 -19.81
N MET A 513 7.27 11.94 -18.99
CA MET A 513 7.15 12.00 -17.54
C MET A 513 8.09 13.06 -16.97
N LEU A 514 7.52 14.02 -16.25
CA LEU A 514 8.25 15.05 -15.50
C LEU A 514 8.26 14.66 -14.03
N GLN A 515 9.46 14.44 -13.50
CA GLN A 515 9.64 14.07 -12.11
C GLN A 515 10.18 15.23 -11.29
N TYR A 516 9.79 15.28 -10.02
CA TYR A 516 10.24 16.32 -9.10
C TYR A 516 10.61 15.73 -7.74
N SER A 517 11.61 16.32 -7.11
CA SER A 517 12.01 16.02 -5.72
C SER A 517 12.09 17.33 -4.97
N ASP A 518 11.05 17.65 -4.19
CA ASP A 518 10.95 18.88 -3.40
C ASP A 518 10.97 20.20 -4.21
N ASN A 519 10.60 20.15 -5.50
CA ASN A 519 10.57 21.30 -6.40
C ASN A 519 9.33 21.31 -7.33
N LYS A 520 8.19 20.81 -6.84
CA LYS A 520 6.95 20.61 -7.60
C LYS A 520 6.49 21.87 -8.34
N GLU A 521 6.50 23.03 -7.69
CA GLU A 521 6.01 24.29 -8.28
C GLU A 521 6.80 24.67 -9.53
N TRP A 522 8.12 24.51 -9.49
CA TRP A 522 8.97 24.81 -10.63
C TRP A 522 8.73 23.84 -11.81
N VAL A 523 8.56 22.54 -11.51
CA VAL A 523 8.29 21.53 -12.54
C VAL A 523 6.89 21.70 -13.14
N ASN A 524 5.87 21.96 -12.32
CA ASN A 524 4.49 22.13 -12.78
C ASN A 524 4.24 23.45 -13.51
N GLY A 525 4.94 24.53 -13.13
CA GLY A 525 4.85 25.82 -13.83
C GLY A 525 5.80 25.84 -15.01
N ALA A 526 7.03 26.31 -14.76
CA ALA A 526 7.99 26.64 -15.82
C ALA A 526 8.32 25.48 -16.78
N ILE A 527 8.50 24.25 -16.27
CA ILE A 527 8.95 23.13 -17.12
C ILE A 527 7.79 22.55 -17.93
N ARG A 528 6.67 22.28 -17.28
CA ARG A 528 5.50 21.69 -17.93
C ARG A 528 4.93 22.61 -19.00
N GLU A 529 4.81 23.90 -18.72
CA GLU A 529 4.28 24.87 -19.69
C GLU A 529 5.12 24.91 -20.97
N GLU A 530 6.44 25.00 -20.82
CA GLU A 530 7.39 25.04 -21.95
C GLU A 530 7.33 23.75 -22.81
N ILE A 531 7.29 22.58 -22.16
CA ILE A 531 7.20 21.29 -22.89
C ILE A 531 5.82 21.15 -23.56
N THR A 532 4.74 21.58 -22.91
CA THR A 532 3.39 21.54 -23.48
C THR A 532 3.29 22.42 -24.73
N ALA A 533 3.93 23.60 -24.72
CA ALA A 533 3.95 24.50 -25.86
C ALA A 533 4.69 23.90 -27.08
N ARG A 534 5.79 23.16 -26.84
CA ARG A 534 6.59 22.53 -27.91
C ARG A 534 6.01 21.20 -28.40
N TYR A 535 5.34 20.45 -27.53
CA TYR A 535 4.81 19.12 -27.80
C TYR A 535 3.31 19.03 -27.44
N PRO A 536 2.43 19.74 -28.17
CA PRO A 536 1.00 19.84 -27.82
C PRO A 536 0.23 18.52 -27.92
N ARG A 537 0.82 17.52 -28.60
CA ARG A 537 0.25 16.16 -28.74
C ARG A 537 0.84 15.16 -27.75
N ALA A 538 1.82 15.54 -26.95
CA ALA A 538 2.42 14.66 -25.96
C ALA A 538 1.47 14.48 -24.76
N GLU A 539 1.40 13.25 -24.26
CA GLU A 539 0.82 12.99 -22.96
C GLU A 539 1.87 13.30 -21.89
N ILE A 540 1.65 14.34 -21.10
CA ILE A 540 2.59 14.78 -20.06
C ILE A 540 2.08 14.35 -18.68
N MET A 541 2.84 13.48 -18.03
CA MET A 541 2.62 13.04 -16.66
C MET A 541 3.56 13.80 -15.72
N VAL A 542 3.05 14.24 -14.57
CA VAL A 542 3.90 14.83 -13.52
C VAL A 542 3.77 14.01 -12.25
N CYS A 543 4.88 13.52 -11.72
CA CYS A 543 4.90 12.71 -10.51
C CYS A 543 6.09 13.07 -9.61
N PRO A 544 5.98 12.83 -8.29
CA PRO A 544 7.15 12.88 -7.43
C PRO A 544 8.15 11.77 -7.82
N LEU A 545 9.43 12.02 -7.53
CA LEU A 545 10.51 11.04 -7.63
C LEU A 545 10.55 10.13 -6.40
#